data_AF-A0AAV6YGI9-F1
#
_entry.id   AF-A0AAV6YGI9-F1
#
_cell.length_a   1.000
_cell.length_b   1.000
_cell.length_c   1.000
_cell.angle_alpha   90.00
_cell.angle_beta   90.00
_cell.angle_gamma   90.00
#
_symmetry.space_group_name_H-M   'P 1'
#
loop_
_entity.id
_entity.type
_entity.pdbx_description
1 polymer ?
#
loop_
_entity_poly.entity_id
_entity_poly.type
_entity_poly.pdbx_seq_one_letter_code
_entity_poly.pdbx_strand_id
1 'polypeptide(L)' 'MSSLETPVITARATVMVYEDASKKWINAGTGPTGHSRVQLYYSPGTQSYRVVGRKMADQQVGAVCAGGRH' A
#
# COMPACT_ATOMS: atom_id res chain seq x y z
N MET A 1 -17.11 13.61 -17.89
CA MET A 1 -16.79 12.92 -16.63
C MET A 1 -15.38 12.38 -16.75
N SER A 2 -14.42 12.94 -16.03
CA SER A 2 -13.10 12.30 -15.90
C SER A 2 -13.32 10.94 -15.23
N SER A 3 -12.99 9.84 -15.90
CA SER A 3 -13.00 8.53 -15.28
C SER A 3 -11.99 8.56 -14.12
N LEU A 4 -12.47 8.66 -12.89
CA LEU A 4 -11.62 8.69 -11.71
C LEU A 4 -10.99 7.31 -11.50
N GLU A 5 -9.70 7.27 -11.17
CA GLU A 5 -9.03 6.02 -10.79
C GLU A 5 -9.68 5.47 -9.51
N THR A 6 -10.07 4.20 -9.48
CA THR A 6 -10.69 3.57 -8.31
C THR A 6 -9.84 2.44 -7.74
N PRO A 7 -9.68 2.33 -6.41
CA PRO A 7 -9.02 1.19 -5.81
C PRO A 7 -9.94 -0.03 -5.91
N VAL A 8 -9.42 -1.14 -6.43
CA VAL A 8 -10.17 -2.39 -6.61
C VAL A 8 -9.83 -3.40 -5.51
N ILE A 9 -8.55 -3.43 -5.11
CA ILE A 9 -8.03 -4.36 -4.10
C ILE A 9 -7.12 -3.60 -3.14
N THR A 10 -7.22 -3.94 -1.85
CA THR A 10 -6.30 -3.46 -0.81
C THR A 10 -5.74 -4.66 -0.04
N ALA A 11 -4.43 -4.68 0.16
CA ALA A 11 -3.73 -5.71 0.91
C ALA A 11 -2.67 -5.12 1.84
N ARG A 12 -2.27 -5.91 2.85
CA ARG A 12 -1.13 -5.64 3.72
C ARG A 12 0.02 -6.55 3.32
N ALA A 13 1.15 -5.98 2.89
CA ALA A 13 2.31 -6.75 2.44
C ALA A 13 3.62 -6.01 2.71
N THR A 14 4.72 -6.75 2.77
CA THR A 14 6.07 -6.17 2.68
C THR A 14 6.44 -6.06 1.21
N VAL A 15 6.77 -4.86 0.75
CA VAL A 15 7.17 -4.64 -0.65
C VAL A 15 8.67 -4.86 -0.74
N MET A 16 9.10 -5.71 -1.67
CA MET A 16 10.51 -6.02 -1.90
C MET A 16 10.87 -5.81 -3.37
N VAL A 17 12.13 -5.42 -3.62
CA VAL A 17 12.74 -5.33 -4.94
C VAL A 17 13.82 -6.40 -5.04
N TYR A 18 13.90 -7.10 -6.15
CA TYR A 18 14.98 -8.04 -6.39
C TYR A 18 16.23 -7.28 -6.86
N GLU A 19 17.33 -7.44 -6.15
CA GLU A 19 18.62 -6.83 -6.50
C GLU A 19 19.48 -7.86 -7.24
N ASP A 20 19.65 -7.66 -8.55
CA ASP A 20 20.35 -8.63 -9.41
C ASP A 20 21.83 -8.82 -9.07
N ALA A 21 22.51 -7.77 -8.62
CA ALA A 21 23.93 -7.81 -8.28
C ALA A 21 24.22 -8.74 -7.10
N SER A 22 23.31 -8.79 -6.13
CA SER A 22 23.45 -9.59 -4.91
C SER A 22 22.52 -10.81 -4.87
N LYS A 23 21.70 -11.00 -5.92
CA LYS A 23 20.77 -12.11 -6.09
C LYS A 23 19.79 -12.30 -4.93
N LYS A 24 19.40 -11.20 -4.28
CA LYS A 24 18.54 -11.22 -3.08
C LYS A 24 17.35 -10.28 -3.23
N TRP A 25 16.29 -10.56 -2.49
CA TRP A 25 15.20 -9.62 -2.28
C TRP A 25 15.59 -8.62 -1.19
N ILE A 26 15.46 -7.34 -1.49
CA ILE A 26 15.67 -6.23 -0.55
C ILE A 26 14.36 -5.49 -0.32
N ASN A 27 14.18 -4.91 0.87
CA ASN A 27 12.99 -4.12 1.15
C ASN A 27 12.92 -2.90 0.24
N ALA A 28 11.75 -2.63 -0.33
CA ALA A 28 11.54 -1.48 -1.18
C ALA A 28 11.45 -0.18 -0.36
N GLY A 29 12.13 0.87 -0.83
CA GLY A 29 12.12 2.20 -0.21
C GLY A 29 13.30 2.46 0.74
N THR A 30 13.43 3.71 1.18
CA THR A 30 14.47 4.15 2.12
C THR A 30 13.94 4.16 3.55
N GLY A 31 14.67 3.57 4.51
CA GLY A 31 14.36 3.63 5.94
C GLY A 31 13.98 2.26 6.55
N PRO A 32 13.38 2.25 7.76
CA PRO A 32 13.10 1.02 8.50
C PRO A 32 12.23 0.04 7.71
N THR A 33 12.41 -1.26 7.94
CA THR A 33 11.55 -2.29 7.35
C THR A 33 10.16 -2.24 7.99
N GLY A 34 9.11 -2.46 7.20
CA GLY A 34 7.74 -2.37 7.71
C GLY A 34 6.71 -2.78 6.68
N HIS A 35 5.49 -3.05 7.15
CA HIS A 35 4.38 -3.40 6.28
C HIS A 35 3.87 -2.17 5.52
N SER A 36 3.43 -2.41 4.30
CA SER A 36 2.79 -1.42 3.45
C SER A 36 1.32 -1.76 3.24
N ARG A 37 0.50 -0.73 3.07
CA ARG A 37 -0.79 -0.84 2.42
C ARG A 37 -0.55 -0.80 0.92
N VAL A 38 -0.85 -1.91 0.25
CA VAL A 38 -0.70 -2.05 -1.21
C VAL A 38 -2.10 -1.99 -1.82
N GLN A 39 -2.28 -1.12 -2.80
CA GLN A 39 -3.56 -0.91 -3.48
C GLN A 39 -3.39 -1.10 -4.98
N LEU A 40 -4.32 -1.82 -5.60
CA LEU A 40 -4.46 -1.92 -7.04
C LEU A 40 -5.54 -0.93 -7.49
N TYR A 41 -5.18 -0.01 -8.37
CA TYR A 41 -6.08 0.96 -8.97
C TYR A 41 -6.40 0.56 -10.42
N TYR A 42 -7.64 0.77 -10.82
CA TYR A 42 -8.10 0.67 -12.20
C TYR A 42 -8.47 2.06 -12.72
N SER A 43 -7.97 2.41 -13.91
CA SER A 43 -8.34 3.62 -14.66
C SER A 43 -9.16 3.22 -15.90
N PRO A 44 -10.49 3.40 -15.87
CA PRO A 44 -11.34 3.09 -17.02
C PRO A 44 -10.97 3.87 -18.29
N GLY A 45 -10.53 5.13 -18.15
CA GLY A 45 -10.22 6.02 -19.27
C GLY A 45 -8.99 5.60 -20.06
N THR A 46 -8.01 4.99 -19.41
CA THR A 46 -6.79 4.47 -20.05
C THR A 46 -6.77 2.93 -20.12
N GLN A 47 -7.81 2.27 -19.62
CA GLN A 47 -7.90 0.82 -19.46
C GLN A 47 -6.66 0.19 -18.80
N SER A 48 -6.06 0.91 -17.85
CA SER A 48 -4.80 0.51 -17.23
C SER A 48 -4.95 0.22 -15.74
N TYR A 49 -4.07 -0.65 -15.25
CA TYR A 49 -3.93 -0.93 -13.83
C TYR A 49 -2.66 -0.31 -13.26
N ARG A 50 -2.71 0.12 -12.00
CA ARG A 50 -1.55 0.66 -11.29
C ARG A 50 -1.50 0.12 -9.87
N VAL A 51 -0.33 -0.32 -9.43
CA VAL A 51 -0.09 -0.75 -8.04
C VAL A 51 0.59 0.37 -7.28
N VAL A 52 0.05 0.72 -6.11
CA VAL A 52 0.61 1.74 -5.22
C VAL A 52 0.83 1.13 -3.85
N GLY A 53 2.09 1.11 -3.40
CA GLY A 53 2.47 0.73 -2.04
C GLY A 53 2.76 1.96 -1.20
N ARG A 54 2.07 2.11 -0.05
CA ARG A 54 2.38 3.13 0.95
C ARG A 54 2.82 2.45 2.23
N LYS A 55 4.04 2.76 2.69
CA LYS A 55 4.54 2.27 3.98
C LYS A 55 3.59 2.75 5.07
N MET A 56 3.12 1.83 5.91
CA MET A 56 2.33 2.20 7.08
C MET A 56 3.32 2.70 8.12
N ALA A 57 3.11 3.92 8.62
CA ALA A 57 3.85 4.37 9.80
C ALA A 57 3.53 3.43 10.96
N ASP A 58 4.50 3.21 11.84
CA ASP A 58 4.34 2.45 13.07
C ASP A 58 3.52 3.28 14.08
N GLN A 59 2.29 3.63 13.72
CA GLN A 59 1.31 4.20 14.63
C GLN A 59 0.25 3.14 14.89
N GLN A 60 0.59 2.24 15.80
CA GLN A 60 -0.41 1.49 16.54
C GLN A 60 -1.05 2.45 17.57
N VAL A 61 -1.78 3.46 17.11
CA VAL A 61 -2.82 4.05 17.95
C VAL A 61 -3.95 3.05 17.86
N GLY A 62 -4.02 2.16 18.87
CA GLY A 62 -5.14 1.25 19.02
C GLY A 62 -6.43 2.03 18.82
N ALA A 63 -7.36 1.46 18.07
CA ALA A 63 -8.71 1.98 17.99
C ALA A 63 -9.22 2.19 19.43
N VAL A 64 -9.23 3.44 19.91
CA VAL A 64 -10.10 3.81 21.02
C VAL A 64 -11.48 3.91 20.40
N CYS A 65 -12.25 2.83 20.52
CA CYS A 65 -13.68 2.88 20.33
C CYS A 65 -14.26 3.66 21.52
N ALA A 66 -14.37 4.99 21.40
CA ALA A 66 -15.24 5.76 22.28
C ALA A 66 -16.69 5.60 21.78
N GLY A 67 -17.27 4.42 22.05
CA GLY A 67 -18.70 4.21 21.94
C GLY A 67 -19.41 4.89 23.12
N GLY A 68 -19.48 6.22 23.09
CA GLY A 68 -20.42 6.97 23.93
C GLY A 68 -21.81 6.81 23.33
N ARG A 69 -22.63 5.92 23.90
CA ARG A 69 -24.07 5.93 23.65
C ARG A 69 -24.71 7.01 24.51
N HIS A 70 -25.59 7.78 23.88
CA HIS A 70 -26.61 8.61 24.50
C HIS A 70 -27.42 7.84 25.54
#